data_AF-A0A2S7KP36-F1
#
_entry.id   AF-A0A2S7KP36-F1
#
_cell.length_a   1.000
_cell.length_b   1.000
_cell.length_c   1.000
_cell.angle_alpha   90.00
_cell.angle_beta   90.00
_cell.angle_gamma   90.00
#
_symmetry.space_group_name_H-M   'P 1'
#
loop_
_entity.id
_entity.type
_entity.pdbx_description
1 polymer ?
#
loop_
_entity_poly.entity_id
_entity_poly.type
_entity_poly.pdbx_seq_one_letter_code
_entity_poly.pdbx_strand_id
1 'polypeptide(L)'
;MVMVKVSLMDHGVIFIQKGKYSDVIQALRQWIELYTDALEQGDTFTLYQADKQLTVIQLNQEMDNEHFNYLVNYLTYPEGLEDRFEVNGYTRIVDKSLFPGQQLGDIVQIYVPQDDTEFDIIHGIVQSRKTFKIDFGGKSEVVHSEKSFSAPNSSYCNFPSETIDVKKRNIEQKRSYSTLQKFNRRFNIITPIYLAGIGISGYFTYGSESFLNVVKVASFGMFFWVILEHDRLRLQRAYLKLLAMSITLAVMGYYASMDHSFNVWLRATRMGLCFLILYPILRFLYKAMYKREPELDKHSEHFADKVYSLIIMMGAVAASLLI
;
A
#
# COMPACT_ATOMS: atom_id res chain seq x y z
N MET A 1 -2.11 20.71 -43.31
CA MET A 1 -2.40 20.39 -41.90
C MET A 1 -2.88 18.95 -41.84
N VAL A 2 -1.99 18.03 -41.46
CA VAL A 2 -2.30 16.59 -41.43
C VAL A 2 -3.09 16.33 -40.15
N MET A 3 -4.38 16.04 -40.27
CA MET A 3 -5.17 15.54 -39.15
C MET A 3 -4.64 14.15 -38.79
N VAL A 4 -3.84 14.08 -37.74
CA VAL A 4 -3.52 12.82 -37.07
C VAL A 4 -4.84 12.35 -36.44
N LYS A 5 -5.56 11.46 -37.12
CA LYS A 5 -6.56 10.60 -36.46
C LYS A 5 -5.77 9.66 -35.55
N VAL A 6 -5.35 10.15 -34.39
CA VAL A 6 -5.06 9.25 -33.27
C VAL A 6 -6.36 8.50 -33.03
N SER A 7 -6.31 7.16 -33.11
CA SER A 7 -7.44 6.32 -32.73
C SER A 7 -7.73 6.63 -31.27
N LEU A 8 -8.70 7.50 -31.01
CA LEU A 8 -9.15 7.91 -29.67
C LEU A 8 -9.61 6.72 -28.80
N MET A 9 -9.69 5.54 -29.39
CA MET A 9 -10.16 4.29 -28.78
C MET A 9 -9.04 3.29 -28.50
N ASP A 10 -7.78 3.66 -28.73
CA ASP A 10 -6.65 2.80 -28.32
C ASP A 10 -6.35 2.94 -26.83
N HIS A 11 -6.90 3.96 -26.16
CA HIS A 11 -6.71 4.21 -24.74
C HIS A 11 -8.04 4.46 -24.02
N GLY A 12 -8.06 4.22 -22.71
CA GLY A 12 -9.25 4.41 -21.89
C GLY A 12 -9.69 5.88 -21.83
N VAL A 13 -11.00 6.09 -21.84
CA VAL A 13 -11.64 7.41 -21.72
C VAL A 13 -12.77 7.35 -20.71
N ILE A 14 -12.89 8.34 -19.84
CA ILE A 14 -13.93 8.40 -18.80
C ILE A 14 -14.64 9.74 -18.90
N PHE A 15 -15.96 9.71 -19.03
CA PHE A 15 -16.83 10.88 -19.00
C PHE A 15 -17.48 10.97 -17.63
N ILE A 16 -17.39 12.15 -17.03
CA ILE A 16 -17.88 12.42 -15.67
C ILE A 16 -18.84 13.60 -15.75
N GLN A 17 -20.09 13.34 -15.38
CA GLN A 17 -21.15 14.34 -15.29
C GLN A 17 -21.47 14.67 -13.83
N LYS A 18 -22.00 15.88 -13.61
CA LYS A 18 -22.48 16.39 -12.30
C LYS A 18 -21.40 16.60 -11.22
N GLY A 19 -20.11 16.57 -11.58
CA GLY A 19 -19.00 16.87 -10.67
C GLY A 19 -18.34 18.22 -10.95
N LYS A 20 -17.90 18.94 -9.92
CA LYS A 20 -17.02 20.11 -10.11
C LYS A 20 -15.65 19.63 -10.59
N TYR A 21 -15.05 20.36 -11.53
CA TYR A 21 -13.74 20.03 -12.09
C TYR A 21 -12.65 19.84 -11.02
N SER A 22 -12.64 20.67 -9.97
CA SER A 22 -11.73 20.55 -8.83
C SER A 22 -11.87 19.22 -8.09
N ASP A 23 -13.10 18.77 -7.93
CA ASP A 23 -13.45 17.61 -7.11
C ASP A 23 -13.10 16.33 -7.88
N VAL A 24 -13.29 16.34 -9.21
CA VAL A 24 -12.81 15.30 -10.12
C VAL A 24 -11.29 15.18 -10.09
N ILE A 25 -10.56 16.31 -10.14
CA ILE A 25 -9.09 16.31 -10.00
C ILE A 25 -8.68 15.70 -8.66
N GLN A 26 -9.34 16.08 -7.57
CA GLN A 26 -9.05 15.56 -6.25
C GLN A 26 -9.29 14.04 -6.17
N ALA A 27 -10.44 13.56 -6.64
CA ALA A 27 -10.79 12.15 -6.66
C ALA A 27 -9.78 11.33 -7.47
N LEU A 28 -9.41 11.80 -8.67
CA LEU A 28 -8.41 11.13 -9.50
C LEU A 28 -7.04 11.08 -8.81
N ARG A 29 -6.60 12.17 -8.17
CA ARG A 29 -5.33 12.19 -7.42
C ARG A 29 -5.33 11.22 -6.25
N GLN A 30 -6.44 11.10 -5.53
CA GLN A 30 -6.60 10.12 -4.45
C GLN A 30 -6.51 8.69 -4.99
N TRP A 31 -7.22 8.39 -6.08
CA TRP A 31 -7.18 7.07 -6.70
C TRP A 31 -5.76 6.70 -7.17
N ILE A 32 -5.06 7.63 -7.83
CA ILE A 32 -3.65 7.44 -8.22
C ILE A 32 -2.78 7.18 -6.98
N GLU A 33 -3.00 7.91 -5.88
CA GLU A 33 -2.28 7.71 -4.62
C GLU A 33 -2.62 6.36 -3.97
N LEU A 34 -3.83 5.82 -4.11
CA LEU A 34 -4.22 4.50 -3.59
C LEU A 34 -3.60 3.36 -4.42
N TYR A 35 -3.74 3.42 -5.75
CA TYR A 35 -3.34 2.38 -6.69
C TYR A 35 -1.97 2.62 -7.34
N THR A 36 -1.09 3.41 -6.69
CA THR A 36 0.26 3.73 -7.22
C THR A 36 1.07 2.49 -7.57
N ASP A 37 0.89 1.39 -6.83
CA ASP A 37 1.64 0.16 -7.04
C ASP A 37 1.26 -0.52 -8.37
N ALA A 38 0.01 -0.38 -8.82
CA ALA A 38 -0.52 -0.95 -10.07
C ALA A 38 -0.25 -0.11 -11.33
N LEU A 39 0.01 1.19 -11.17
CA LEU A 39 0.29 2.09 -12.31
C LEU A 39 1.72 1.90 -12.84
N GLU A 40 2.11 2.55 -13.92
CA GLU A 40 3.50 2.59 -14.40
C GLU A 40 4.10 3.99 -14.29
N GLN A 41 5.44 4.06 -14.27
CA GLN A 41 6.13 5.35 -14.29
C GLN A 41 6.01 5.96 -15.69
N GLY A 42 5.25 7.05 -15.82
CA GLY A 42 4.97 7.68 -17.11
C GLY A 42 3.51 7.57 -17.53
N ASP A 43 2.68 6.87 -16.76
CA ASP A 43 1.23 6.98 -16.90
C ASP A 43 0.79 8.42 -16.63
N THR A 44 -0.10 8.91 -17.49
CA THR A 44 -0.68 10.23 -17.40
C THR A 44 -2.16 10.19 -17.65
N PHE A 45 -2.85 11.09 -16.96
CA PHE A 45 -4.29 11.29 -17.10
C PHE A 45 -4.51 12.73 -17.57
N THR A 46 -5.01 12.89 -18.79
CA THR A 46 -5.35 14.20 -19.33
C THR A 46 -6.82 14.47 -19.07
N LEU A 47 -7.11 15.52 -18.30
CA LEU A 47 -8.46 15.95 -17.97
C LEU A 47 -8.85 17.10 -18.89
N TYR A 48 -9.99 17.00 -19.55
CA TYR A 48 -10.59 18.03 -20.38
C TYR A 48 -11.83 18.58 -19.67
N GLN A 49 -11.91 19.90 -19.55
CA GLN A 49 -13.12 20.57 -19.05
C GLN A 49 -14.04 20.91 -20.23
N ALA A 50 -14.91 19.98 -20.60
CA ALA A 50 -15.79 20.14 -21.76
C ALA A 50 -16.88 21.18 -21.53
N ASP A 51 -17.47 21.18 -20.34
CA ASP A 51 -18.36 22.24 -19.86
C ASP A 51 -18.28 22.36 -18.32
N LYS A 52 -19.21 23.11 -17.69
CA LYS A 52 -19.23 23.30 -16.23
C LYS A 52 -19.54 22.02 -15.43
N GLN A 53 -20.16 21.03 -16.07
CA GLN A 53 -20.64 19.80 -15.45
C GLN A 53 -20.06 18.53 -16.10
N LEU A 54 -19.35 18.66 -17.21
CA LEU A 54 -18.74 17.57 -17.96
C LEU A 54 -17.22 17.68 -17.91
N THR A 55 -16.61 16.71 -17.25
CA THR A 55 -15.16 16.48 -17.28
C THR A 55 -14.88 15.17 -18.02
N VAL A 56 -13.86 15.16 -18.87
CA VAL A 56 -13.42 13.95 -19.57
C VAL A 56 -12.00 13.63 -19.14
N ILE A 57 -11.74 12.40 -18.73
CA ILE A 57 -10.39 11.91 -18.41
C ILE A 57 -9.97 10.98 -19.55
N GLN A 58 -8.81 11.24 -20.14
CA GLN A 58 -8.19 10.39 -21.14
C GLN A 58 -6.89 9.82 -20.57
N LEU A 59 -6.75 8.50 -20.66
CA LEU A 59 -5.52 7.79 -20.30
C LEU A 59 -4.55 7.84 -21.47
N ASN A 60 -3.25 7.91 -21.18
CA ASN A 60 -2.20 7.86 -22.21
C ASN A 60 -1.78 6.43 -22.60
N GLN A 61 -2.15 5.45 -21.78
CA GLN A 61 -1.84 4.03 -21.99
C GLN A 61 -3.08 3.17 -21.76
N GLU A 62 -3.03 1.95 -22.29
CA GLU A 62 -4.04 0.93 -22.02
C GLU A 62 -3.86 0.42 -20.58
N MET A 63 -4.95 0.45 -19.80
CA MET A 63 -5.03 -0.08 -18.45
C MET A 63 -5.78 -1.40 -18.51
N ASP A 64 -5.40 -2.38 -17.69
CA ASP A 64 -6.17 -3.62 -17.60
C ASP A 64 -7.60 -3.34 -17.13
N ASN A 65 -8.51 -4.24 -17.51
CA ASN A 65 -9.93 -4.01 -17.27
C ASN A 65 -10.28 -3.96 -15.79
N GLU A 66 -9.57 -4.69 -14.92
CA GLU A 66 -9.82 -4.71 -13.48
C GLU A 66 -9.55 -3.34 -12.86
N HIS A 67 -8.36 -2.79 -13.05
CA HIS A 67 -8.01 -1.46 -12.52
C HIS A 67 -8.86 -0.35 -13.16
N PHE A 68 -9.23 -0.48 -14.43
CA PHE A 68 -10.13 0.48 -15.07
C PHE A 68 -11.52 0.46 -14.44
N ASN A 69 -12.03 -0.73 -14.07
CA ASN A 69 -13.30 -0.87 -13.36
C ASN A 69 -13.23 -0.23 -11.96
N TYR A 70 -12.13 -0.43 -11.23
CA TYR A 70 -11.89 0.21 -9.94
C TYR A 70 -11.84 1.74 -10.06
N LEU A 71 -11.22 2.28 -11.12
CA LEU A 71 -11.20 3.71 -11.39
C LEU A 71 -12.60 4.27 -11.63
N VAL A 72 -13.41 3.63 -12.47
CA VAL A 72 -14.78 4.07 -12.75
C VAL A 72 -15.66 4.05 -11.50
N ASN A 73 -15.56 3.00 -10.69
CA ASN A 73 -16.31 2.90 -9.44
C ASN A 73 -15.85 3.95 -8.42
N TYR A 74 -14.54 4.11 -8.20
CA TYR A 74 -14.01 5.10 -7.27
C TYR A 74 -14.42 6.53 -7.67
N LEU A 75 -14.36 6.86 -8.95
CA LEU A 75 -14.83 8.17 -9.44
C LEU A 75 -16.34 8.35 -9.27
N THR A 76 -17.13 7.28 -9.23
CA THR A 76 -18.57 7.36 -8.93
C THR A 76 -18.80 7.68 -7.45
N TYR A 77 -17.98 7.10 -6.56
CA TYR A 77 -18.07 7.23 -5.10
C TYR A 77 -16.78 7.77 -4.47
N PRO A 78 -16.38 9.02 -4.77
CA PRO A 78 -15.13 9.55 -4.28
C PRO A 78 -15.13 9.74 -2.76
N GLU A 79 -14.04 9.33 -2.09
CA GLU A 79 -13.90 9.49 -0.64
C GLU A 79 -13.77 10.96 -0.22
N GLY A 80 -14.60 11.37 0.75
CA GLY A 80 -14.54 12.70 1.36
C GLY A 80 -15.16 13.81 0.50
N LEU A 81 -15.91 13.46 -0.54
CA LEU A 81 -16.72 14.38 -1.33
C LEU A 81 -18.20 14.03 -1.16
N GLU A 82 -19.06 15.04 -1.06
CA GLU A 82 -20.49 14.85 -0.80
C GLU A 82 -21.27 14.44 -2.06
N ASP A 83 -20.79 14.87 -3.23
CA ASP A 83 -21.48 14.68 -4.50
C ASP A 83 -21.08 13.35 -5.17
N ARG A 84 -22.09 12.58 -5.60
CA ARG A 84 -21.91 11.42 -6.47
C ARG A 84 -21.77 11.87 -7.92
N PHE A 85 -20.79 11.33 -8.63
CA PHE A 85 -20.62 11.63 -10.05
C PHE A 85 -21.33 10.60 -10.94
N GLU A 86 -21.81 11.05 -12.09
CA GLU A 86 -22.29 10.15 -13.14
C GLU A 86 -21.13 9.80 -14.06
N VAL A 87 -20.55 8.61 -13.88
CA VAL A 87 -19.34 8.19 -14.57
C VAL A 87 -19.65 7.15 -15.65
N ASN A 88 -19.11 7.37 -16.85
CA ASN A 88 -19.12 6.41 -17.95
C ASN A 88 -17.70 6.25 -18.48
N GLY A 89 -17.09 5.10 -18.23
CA GLY A 89 -15.80 4.70 -18.78
C GLY A 89 -15.97 3.97 -20.10
N TYR A 90 -14.98 4.12 -20.99
CA TYR A 90 -14.87 3.42 -22.26
C TYR A 90 -13.46 2.87 -22.36
N THR A 91 -13.35 1.57 -22.56
CA THR A 91 -12.06 0.90 -22.73
C THR A 91 -12.21 -0.28 -23.68
N ARG A 92 -11.09 -0.88 -24.07
CA ARG A 92 -11.03 -2.11 -24.85
C ARG A 92 -11.01 -3.31 -23.90
N ILE A 93 -11.70 -4.38 -24.29
CA ILE A 93 -11.65 -5.63 -23.54
C ILE A 93 -10.32 -6.34 -23.83
N VAL A 94 -9.48 -6.47 -22.82
CA VAL A 94 -8.20 -7.20 -22.87
C VAL A 94 -8.18 -8.42 -21.97
N ASP A 95 -9.03 -8.47 -20.94
CA ASP A 95 -9.07 -9.54 -19.96
C ASP A 95 -10.16 -10.59 -20.24
N LYS A 96 -9.72 -11.85 -20.38
CA LYS A 96 -10.60 -13.03 -20.56
C LYS A 96 -11.27 -13.49 -19.26
N SER A 97 -10.77 -13.05 -18.11
CA SER A 97 -11.32 -13.43 -16.80
C SER A 97 -12.64 -12.72 -16.53
N LEU A 98 -12.70 -11.43 -16.86
CA LEU A 98 -13.86 -10.58 -16.66
C LEU A 98 -14.87 -10.66 -17.81
N PHE A 99 -14.40 -10.83 -19.05
CA PHE A 99 -15.26 -10.86 -20.23
C PHE A 99 -15.10 -12.16 -21.03
N PRO A 100 -16.19 -12.66 -21.65
CA PRO A 100 -16.09 -13.80 -22.56
C PRO A 100 -15.05 -13.56 -23.66
N GLY A 101 -14.18 -14.54 -23.91
CA GLY A 101 -13.07 -14.40 -24.86
C GLY A 101 -13.46 -14.04 -26.30
N GLN A 102 -14.74 -14.20 -26.67
CA GLN A 102 -15.32 -13.80 -27.96
C GLN A 102 -15.43 -12.27 -28.12
N GLN A 103 -15.36 -11.52 -27.03
CA GLN A 103 -15.48 -10.06 -26.99
C GLN A 103 -14.14 -9.37 -26.81
N LEU A 104 -13.02 -10.11 -26.81
CA LEU A 104 -11.69 -9.51 -26.74
C LEU A 104 -11.47 -8.54 -27.89
N GLY A 105 -10.95 -7.36 -27.56
CA GLY A 105 -10.72 -6.29 -28.51
C GLY A 105 -11.95 -5.41 -28.79
N ASP A 106 -13.15 -5.81 -28.36
CA ASP A 106 -14.35 -4.97 -28.45
C ASP A 106 -14.26 -3.80 -27.46
N ILE A 107 -15.01 -2.75 -27.75
CA ILE A 107 -15.18 -1.61 -26.85
C ILE A 107 -16.29 -1.92 -25.87
N VAL A 108 -16.01 -1.66 -24.60
CA VAL A 108 -16.97 -1.78 -23.51
C VAL A 108 -17.19 -0.42 -22.86
N GLN A 109 -18.46 -0.11 -22.60
CA GLN A 109 -18.87 1.02 -21.76
C GLN A 109 -19.06 0.52 -20.33
N ILE A 110 -18.24 1.02 -19.41
CA ILE A 110 -18.28 0.71 -17.98
C ILE A 110 -19.02 1.82 -17.23
N TYR A 111 -19.95 1.46 -16.34
CA TYR A 111 -20.64 2.41 -15.47
C TYR A 111 -21.13 1.71 -14.20
N VAL A 112 -21.44 2.50 -13.17
CA VAL A 112 -22.11 2.00 -11.96
C VAL A 112 -23.62 2.25 -12.10
N PRO A 113 -24.48 1.25 -11.84
CA PRO A 113 -25.94 1.44 -11.89
C PRO A 113 -26.41 2.45 -10.83
N GLN A 114 -27.45 3.24 -11.15
CA GLN A 114 -27.91 4.33 -10.26
C GLN A 114 -28.55 3.81 -8.96
N ASP A 115 -29.11 2.62 -9.02
CA ASP A 115 -29.73 1.86 -7.94
C ASP A 115 -28.74 0.93 -7.22
N ASP A 116 -27.43 1.05 -7.48
CA ASP A 116 -26.42 0.27 -6.78
C ASP A 116 -26.45 0.52 -5.27
N THR A 117 -26.40 -0.58 -4.53
CA THR A 117 -26.36 -0.63 -3.06
C THR A 117 -25.19 -1.45 -2.52
N GLU A 118 -24.51 -2.20 -3.38
CA GLU A 118 -23.42 -3.10 -2.96
C GLU A 118 -22.07 -2.35 -3.00
N PHE A 119 -21.97 -1.26 -3.78
CA PHE A 119 -20.79 -0.38 -3.94
C PHE A 119 -19.56 -1.05 -4.56
N ASP A 120 -19.58 -2.36 -4.78
CA ASP A 120 -18.52 -3.20 -5.35
C ASP A 120 -18.91 -3.81 -6.70
N ILE A 121 -19.93 -3.22 -7.35
CA ILE A 121 -20.43 -3.64 -8.66
C ILE A 121 -20.19 -2.57 -9.71
N ILE A 122 -19.86 -3.03 -10.91
CA ILE A 122 -19.88 -2.26 -12.14
C ILE A 122 -20.59 -3.03 -13.25
N HIS A 123 -21.20 -2.30 -14.18
CA HIS A 123 -21.82 -2.85 -15.38
C HIS A 123 -20.98 -2.52 -16.61
N GLY A 124 -20.71 -3.53 -17.44
CA GLY A 124 -20.05 -3.39 -18.73
C GLY A 124 -21.01 -3.68 -19.89
N ILE A 125 -21.29 -2.69 -20.74
CA ILE A 125 -22.10 -2.86 -21.95
C ILE A 125 -21.16 -2.94 -23.15
N VAL A 126 -21.16 -4.08 -23.81
CA VAL A 126 -20.37 -4.29 -25.04
C VAL A 126 -21.15 -3.78 -26.24
N GLN A 127 -20.47 -3.36 -27.30
CA GLN A 127 -21.10 -2.88 -28.55
C GLN A 127 -22.14 -3.85 -29.14
N SER A 128 -22.00 -5.15 -28.88
CA SER A 128 -22.99 -6.20 -29.21
C SER A 128 -24.29 -6.15 -28.40
N ARG A 129 -24.45 -5.16 -27.51
CA ARG A 129 -25.60 -4.91 -26.61
C ARG A 129 -25.80 -5.96 -25.51
N LYS A 130 -24.78 -6.77 -25.22
CA LYS A 130 -24.77 -7.59 -24.00
C LYS A 130 -24.26 -6.74 -22.83
N THR A 131 -24.93 -6.85 -21.70
CA THR A 131 -24.53 -6.21 -20.45
C THR A 131 -24.04 -7.26 -19.47
N PHE A 132 -22.90 -6.96 -18.86
CA PHE A 132 -22.28 -7.80 -17.84
C PHE A 132 -22.31 -7.07 -16.52
N LYS A 133 -22.81 -7.72 -15.47
CA LYS A 133 -22.58 -7.31 -14.08
C LYS A 133 -21.25 -7.92 -13.66
N ILE A 134 -20.33 -7.10 -13.16
CA ILE A 134 -18.99 -7.50 -12.75
C ILE A 134 -18.81 -7.10 -11.29
N ASP A 135 -18.46 -8.06 -10.45
CA ASP A 135 -18.08 -7.82 -9.06
C ASP A 135 -16.56 -7.64 -8.92
N PHE A 136 -16.13 -7.05 -7.81
CA PHE A 136 -14.71 -6.86 -7.53
C PHE A 136 -14.00 -8.17 -7.10
N GLY A 137 -14.74 -9.27 -6.97
CA GLY A 137 -14.19 -10.61 -6.83
C GLY A 137 -13.81 -11.26 -8.17
N GLY A 138 -14.01 -10.56 -9.29
CA GLY A 138 -13.68 -11.02 -10.63
C GLY A 138 -14.74 -11.92 -11.26
N LYS A 139 -15.94 -12.03 -10.67
CA LYS A 139 -17.05 -12.76 -11.29
C LYS A 139 -17.80 -11.83 -12.23
N SER A 140 -18.20 -12.39 -13.37
CA SER A 140 -19.08 -11.71 -14.31
C SER A 140 -20.30 -12.55 -14.66
N GLU A 141 -21.45 -11.89 -14.75
CA GLU A 141 -22.71 -12.50 -15.18
C GLU A 141 -23.43 -11.62 -16.20
N VAL A 142 -24.14 -12.25 -17.12
CA VAL A 142 -24.93 -11.52 -18.11
C VAL A 142 -26.24 -11.08 -17.47
N VAL A 143 -26.52 -9.78 -17.54
CA VAL A 143 -27.74 -9.17 -16.98
C VAL A 143 -28.53 -8.43 -18.04
N HIS A 144 -29.84 -8.27 -17.80
CA HIS A 144 -30.65 -7.38 -18.60
C HIS A 144 -30.47 -5.95 -18.12
N SER A 145 -30.28 -5.01 -19.05
CA SER A 145 -30.13 -3.59 -18.76
C SER A 145 -30.95 -2.79 -19.74
N GLU A 146 -31.68 -1.79 -19.24
CA GLU A 146 -32.41 -0.82 -20.07
C GLU A 146 -31.46 0.14 -20.80
N LYS A 147 -30.25 0.32 -20.27
CA LYS A 147 -29.22 1.17 -20.87
C LYS A 147 -28.59 0.47 -22.06
N SER A 148 -28.53 1.17 -23.19
CA SER A 148 -27.85 0.72 -24.41
C SER A 148 -26.46 1.35 -24.54
N PHE A 149 -25.53 0.64 -25.20
CA PHE A 149 -24.21 1.17 -25.53
C PHE A 149 -24.32 2.50 -26.30
N SER A 150 -23.60 3.52 -25.82
CA SER A 150 -23.45 4.81 -26.49
C SER A 150 -21.98 5.03 -26.86
N ALA A 151 -21.67 5.21 -28.15
CA ALA A 151 -20.30 5.51 -28.55
C ALA A 151 -19.80 6.82 -27.91
N PRO A 152 -18.54 6.88 -27.44
CA PRO A 152 -17.98 8.08 -26.86
C PRO A 152 -17.87 9.19 -27.91
N ASN A 153 -18.28 10.41 -27.54
CA ASN A 153 -18.14 11.57 -28.42
C ASN A 153 -16.69 12.05 -28.40
N SER A 154 -16.02 12.13 -29.55
CA SER A 154 -14.63 12.58 -29.68
C SER A 154 -14.42 14.10 -29.64
N SER A 155 -15.49 14.91 -29.57
CA SER A 155 -15.37 16.37 -29.70
C SER A 155 -14.66 17.05 -28.52
N TYR A 156 -14.39 16.33 -27.42
CA TYR A 156 -13.84 16.91 -26.20
C TYR A 156 -12.36 17.32 -26.30
N CYS A 157 -11.62 16.81 -27.29
CA CYS A 157 -10.19 17.08 -27.43
C CYS A 157 -9.85 18.56 -27.69
N ASN A 158 -10.84 19.39 -28.05
CA ASN A 158 -10.66 20.81 -28.31
C ASN A 158 -10.81 21.69 -27.06
N PHE A 159 -11.19 21.12 -25.91
CA PHE A 159 -11.38 21.87 -24.68
C PHE A 159 -10.07 22.08 -23.90
N PRO A 160 -10.03 23.08 -22.98
CA PRO A 160 -8.91 23.25 -22.08
C PRO A 160 -8.63 21.95 -21.30
N SER A 161 -7.35 21.63 -21.15
CA SER A 161 -6.94 20.41 -20.45
C SER A 161 -5.76 20.62 -19.49
N GLU A 162 -5.73 19.78 -18.47
CA GLU A 162 -4.61 19.61 -17.54
C GLU A 162 -4.18 18.13 -17.58
N THR A 163 -2.88 17.87 -17.44
CA THR A 163 -2.36 16.49 -17.35
C THR A 163 -1.83 16.23 -15.96
N ILE A 164 -2.24 15.10 -15.37
CA ILE A 164 -1.74 14.60 -14.10
C ILE A 164 -0.79 13.44 -14.36
N ASP A 165 0.48 13.63 -14.01
CA ASP A 165 1.50 12.59 -14.14
C ASP A 165 1.53 11.68 -12.91
N VAL A 166 1.68 10.39 -13.14
CA VAL A 166 1.97 9.42 -12.08
C VAL A 166 3.45 9.54 -11.68
N LYS A 167 3.68 10.28 -10.59
CA LYS A 167 5.02 10.45 -10.00
C LYS A 167 5.25 9.43 -8.89
N LYS A 168 5.36 8.14 -9.23
CA LYS A 168 5.53 7.02 -8.27
C LYS A 168 6.55 7.32 -7.18
N ARG A 169 7.75 7.75 -7.58
CA ARG A 169 8.85 8.10 -6.64
C ARG A 169 8.44 9.14 -5.61
N ASN A 170 7.69 10.17 -6.00
CA ASN A 170 7.25 11.22 -5.08
C ASN A 170 6.19 10.70 -4.10
N ILE A 171 5.27 9.87 -4.58
CA ILE A 171 4.23 9.25 -3.76
C ILE A 171 4.85 8.28 -2.74
N GLU A 172 5.76 7.42 -3.18
CA GLU A 172 6.53 6.51 -2.31
C GLU A 172 7.36 7.26 -1.27
N GLN A 173 8.02 8.36 -1.67
CA GLN A 173 8.77 9.22 -0.75
C GLN A 173 7.86 9.88 0.29
N LYS A 174 6.69 10.39 -0.11
CA LYS A 174 5.69 10.97 0.79
C LYS A 174 5.17 9.93 1.80
N ARG A 175 4.83 8.72 1.34
CA ARG A 175 4.43 7.58 2.19
C ARG A 175 5.53 7.19 3.18
N SER A 176 6.78 7.11 2.71
CA SER A 176 7.96 6.80 3.54
C SER A 176 8.21 7.87 4.61
N TYR A 177 8.12 9.15 4.24
CA TYR A 177 8.29 10.27 5.16
C TYR A 177 7.22 10.28 6.26
N SER A 178 5.94 10.14 5.89
CA SER A 178 4.82 10.06 6.84
C SER A 178 5.00 8.90 7.83
N THR A 179 5.40 7.73 7.32
CA THR A 179 5.69 6.55 8.14
C THR A 179 6.83 6.79 9.12
N LEU A 180 7.93 7.41 8.65
CA LEU A 180 9.06 7.78 9.50
C LEU A 180 8.69 8.81 10.56
N GLN A 181 7.83 9.78 10.23
CA GLN A 181 7.35 10.79 11.17
C GLN A 181 6.53 10.16 12.30
N LYS A 182 5.60 9.24 11.97
CA LYS A 182 4.83 8.47 12.97
C LYS A 182 5.75 7.65 13.88
N PHE A 183 6.75 6.97 13.30
CA PHE A 183 7.76 6.23 14.06
C PHE A 183 8.54 7.16 15.00
N ASN A 184 9.07 8.27 14.50
CA ASN A 184 9.86 9.22 15.28
C ASN A 184 9.08 9.78 16.47
N ARG A 185 7.79 10.08 16.29
CA ARG A 185 6.93 10.54 17.39
C ARG A 185 6.85 9.49 18.50
N ARG A 186 6.59 8.22 18.15
CA ARG A 186 6.52 7.12 19.13
C ARG A 186 7.88 6.88 19.79
N PHE A 187 8.94 6.82 19.00
CA PHE A 187 10.31 6.62 19.48
C PHE A 187 10.72 7.71 20.48
N ASN A 188 10.44 8.97 20.18
CA ASN A 188 10.78 10.10 21.06
C ASN A 188 9.97 10.12 22.36
N ILE A 189 8.84 9.42 22.44
CA ILE A 189 8.04 9.31 23.68
C ILE A 189 8.48 8.08 24.48
N ILE A 190 8.57 6.92 23.82
CA ILE A 190 8.85 5.64 24.47
C ILE A 190 10.29 5.59 24.98
N THR A 191 11.26 6.03 24.17
CA THR A 191 12.69 5.93 24.51
C THR A 191 13.06 6.67 25.81
N PRO A 192 12.66 7.94 26.05
CA PRO A 192 12.96 8.61 27.30
C PRO A 192 12.31 7.96 28.52
N ILE A 193 11.05 7.53 28.42
CA ILE A 193 10.35 6.81 29.51
C ILE A 193 11.11 5.53 29.85
N TYR A 194 11.50 4.80 28.81
CA TYR A 194 12.21 3.54 28.94
C TYR A 194 13.60 3.72 29.57
N LEU A 195 14.40 4.69 29.10
CA LEU A 195 15.71 4.99 29.67
C LEU A 195 15.62 5.56 31.09
N ALA A 196 14.63 6.39 31.39
CA ALA A 196 14.39 6.91 32.73
C ALA A 196 14.03 5.79 33.71
N GLY A 197 13.17 4.85 33.30
CA GLY A 197 12.81 3.69 34.12
C GLY A 197 14.02 2.82 34.49
N ILE A 198 14.89 2.53 33.51
CA ILE A 198 16.14 1.81 33.76
C ILE A 198 17.09 2.64 34.64
N GLY A 199 17.23 3.95 34.38
CA GLY A 199 18.11 4.82 35.15
C GLY A 199 17.70 4.97 36.61
N ILE A 200 16.40 5.16 36.88
CA ILE A 200 15.84 5.21 38.23
C ILE A 200 16.05 3.88 38.94
N SER A 201 15.73 2.75 38.29
CA SER A 201 15.97 1.43 38.87
C SER A 201 17.45 1.19 39.15
N GLY A 202 18.34 1.57 38.23
CA GLY A 202 19.79 1.51 38.43
C GLY A 202 20.21 2.31 39.66
N TYR A 203 19.76 3.57 39.78
CA TYR A 203 20.12 4.42 40.91
C TYR A 203 19.72 3.83 42.28
N PHE A 204 18.51 3.27 42.40
CA PHE A 204 18.00 2.79 43.69
C PHE A 204 18.33 1.33 44.00
N THR A 205 18.51 0.49 42.98
CA THR A 205 18.51 -0.98 43.13
C THR A 205 19.70 -1.67 42.48
N TYR A 206 20.75 -0.93 42.10
CA TYR A 206 21.96 -1.50 41.50
C TYR A 206 22.52 -2.68 42.32
N GLY A 207 22.91 -3.75 41.63
CA GLY A 207 23.44 -4.97 42.27
C GLY A 207 22.39 -5.86 42.95
N SER A 208 21.12 -5.46 43.00
CA SER A 208 20.04 -6.29 43.52
C SER A 208 19.35 -7.12 42.42
N GLU A 209 18.63 -8.17 42.82
CA GLU A 209 17.80 -8.96 41.91
C GLU A 209 16.68 -8.13 41.25
N SER A 210 16.18 -7.11 41.93
CA SER A 210 15.17 -6.18 41.40
C SER A 210 15.66 -5.45 40.16
N PHE A 211 16.91 -4.96 40.17
CA PHE A 211 17.50 -4.30 39.00
C PHE A 211 17.63 -5.27 37.82
N LEU A 212 18.06 -6.51 38.07
CA LEU A 212 18.13 -7.53 37.01
C LEU A 212 16.75 -7.78 36.39
N ASN A 213 15.70 -7.85 37.21
CA ASN A 213 14.35 -8.07 36.71
C ASN A 213 13.86 -6.89 35.86
N VAL A 214 14.21 -5.66 36.23
CA VAL A 214 13.94 -4.47 35.39
C VAL A 214 14.68 -4.57 34.06
N VAL A 215 15.97 -4.92 34.05
CA VAL A 215 16.74 -5.09 32.81
C VAL A 215 16.14 -6.19 31.93
N LYS A 216 15.73 -7.34 32.50
CA LYS A 216 15.07 -8.43 31.77
C LYS A 216 13.76 -7.96 31.12
N VAL A 217 12.86 -7.37 31.90
CA VAL A 217 11.56 -6.89 31.41
C VAL A 217 11.76 -5.83 30.34
N ALA A 218 12.68 -4.91 30.57
CA ALA A 218 13.04 -3.89 29.60
C ALA A 218 13.48 -4.56 28.29
N SER A 219 14.44 -5.47 28.33
CA SER A 219 14.94 -6.13 27.12
C SER A 219 13.87 -6.90 26.35
N PHE A 220 12.98 -7.62 27.04
CA PHE A 220 11.83 -8.25 26.38
C PHE A 220 10.91 -7.23 25.74
N GLY A 221 10.58 -6.15 26.45
CA GLY A 221 9.78 -5.05 25.91
C GLY A 221 10.40 -4.44 24.66
N MET A 222 11.73 -4.27 24.63
CA MET A 222 12.45 -3.80 23.45
C MET A 222 12.40 -4.81 22.29
N PHE A 223 12.60 -6.09 22.56
CA PHE A 223 12.50 -7.13 21.53
C PHE A 223 11.10 -7.17 20.89
N PHE A 224 10.05 -7.14 21.71
CA PHE A 224 8.67 -7.03 21.22
C PHE A 224 8.43 -5.74 20.44
N TRP A 225 8.97 -4.61 20.90
CA TRP A 225 8.83 -3.35 20.19
C TRP A 225 9.49 -3.39 18.80
N VAL A 226 10.67 -4.01 18.68
CA VAL A 226 11.33 -4.22 17.38
C VAL A 226 10.47 -5.06 16.43
N ILE A 227 9.83 -6.13 16.93
CA ILE A 227 8.93 -6.97 16.13
C ILE A 227 7.71 -6.16 15.66
N LEU A 228 7.08 -5.38 16.55
CA LEU A 228 5.95 -4.53 16.21
C LEU A 228 6.29 -3.42 15.21
N GLU A 229 7.55 -3.02 15.15
CA GLU A 229 8.06 -1.98 14.25
C GLU A 229 8.77 -2.57 13.01
N HIS A 230 8.64 -3.87 12.74
CA HIS A 230 9.40 -4.56 11.68
C HIS A 230 9.22 -3.94 10.29
N ASP A 231 8.00 -3.54 9.91
CA ASP A 231 7.73 -2.88 8.62
C ASP A 231 8.56 -1.60 8.45
N ARG A 232 8.80 -0.90 9.57
CA ARG A 232 9.54 0.36 9.60
C ARG A 232 11.04 0.15 9.59
N LEU A 233 11.53 -1.06 9.89
CA LEU A 233 12.95 -1.42 9.75
C LEU A 233 13.43 -1.38 8.30
N ARG A 234 12.52 -1.31 7.32
CA ARG A 234 12.85 -1.01 5.92
C ARG A 234 13.49 0.37 5.76
N LEU A 235 13.20 1.31 6.67
CA LEU A 235 13.75 2.66 6.69
C LEU A 235 15.06 2.69 7.50
N GLN A 236 16.18 3.01 6.85
CA GLN A 236 17.51 3.01 7.46
C GLN A 236 17.57 3.84 8.76
N ARG A 237 16.90 5.00 8.81
CA ARG A 237 16.85 5.85 10.01
C ARG A 237 16.13 5.21 11.19
N ALA A 238 15.04 4.47 10.95
CA ALA A 238 14.32 3.78 12.01
C ALA A 238 15.12 2.57 12.52
N TYR A 239 15.70 1.80 11.58
CA TYR A 239 16.59 0.68 11.88
C TYR A 239 17.76 1.10 12.79
N LEU A 240 18.51 2.15 12.42
CA LEU A 240 19.67 2.61 13.20
C LEU A 240 19.30 3.06 14.62
N LYS A 241 18.14 3.67 14.81
CA LYS A 241 17.65 4.09 16.14
C LYS A 241 17.34 2.89 17.04
N LEU A 242 16.63 1.88 16.52
CA LEU A 242 16.33 0.66 17.26
C LEU A 242 17.59 -0.18 17.51
N LEU A 243 18.54 -0.16 16.56
CA LEU A 243 19.84 -0.82 16.72
C LEU A 243 20.64 -0.19 17.85
N ALA A 244 20.74 1.14 17.90
CA ALA A 244 21.43 1.84 18.97
C ALA A 244 20.84 1.51 20.35
N MET A 245 19.50 1.52 20.48
CA MET A 245 18.81 1.13 21.71
C MET A 245 19.10 -0.33 22.10
N SER A 246 19.09 -1.25 21.13
CA SER A 246 19.35 -2.66 21.37
C SER A 246 20.81 -2.93 21.78
N ILE A 247 21.76 -2.18 21.22
CA ILE A 247 23.18 -2.25 21.62
C ILE A 247 23.33 -1.79 23.07
N THR A 248 22.72 -0.66 23.45
CA THR A 248 22.78 -0.15 24.83
C THR A 248 22.30 -1.21 25.83
N LEU A 249 21.17 -1.85 25.56
CA LEU A 249 20.63 -2.90 26.42
C LEU A 249 21.48 -4.17 26.44
N ALA A 250 22.00 -4.59 25.28
CA ALA A 250 22.88 -5.75 25.20
C ALA A 250 24.17 -5.53 26.00
N VAL A 251 24.74 -4.32 25.95
CA VAL A 251 25.91 -3.93 26.75
C VAL A 251 25.57 -3.92 28.23
N MET A 252 24.46 -3.32 28.64
CA MET A 252 24.02 -3.34 30.04
C MET A 252 23.78 -4.76 30.58
N GLY A 253 23.13 -5.62 29.78
CA GLY A 253 22.91 -7.02 30.13
C GLY A 253 24.20 -7.83 30.18
N TYR A 254 25.17 -7.54 29.31
CA TYR A 254 26.51 -8.13 29.36
C TYR A 254 27.24 -7.77 30.65
N TYR A 255 27.27 -6.49 31.03
CA TYR A 255 27.86 -6.06 32.30
C TYR A 255 27.19 -6.73 33.50
N ALA A 256 25.85 -6.74 33.55
CA ALA A 256 25.12 -7.42 34.63
C ALA A 256 25.40 -8.93 34.69
N SER A 257 25.80 -9.56 33.57
CA SER A 257 26.11 -10.98 33.53
C SER A 257 27.49 -11.34 34.08
N MET A 258 28.43 -10.39 34.13
CA MET A 258 29.75 -10.61 34.72
C MET A 258 29.65 -10.89 36.22
N ASP A 259 28.78 -10.18 36.92
CA ASP A 259 28.57 -10.33 38.36
C ASP A 259 27.74 -11.58 38.70
N HIS A 260 27.00 -12.12 37.72
CA HIS A 260 26.03 -13.21 37.91
C HIS A 260 26.22 -14.31 36.87
N SER A 261 27.42 -14.90 36.88
CA SER A 261 27.77 -16.03 36.02
C SER A 261 26.67 -17.10 36.10
N PHE A 262 26.13 -17.51 34.94
CA PHE A 262 25.05 -18.50 34.73
C PHE A 262 23.58 -18.02 34.65
N ASN A 263 23.26 -16.74 34.69
CA ASN A 263 21.86 -16.33 34.44
C ASN A 263 21.51 -16.32 32.93
N VAL A 264 20.86 -17.38 32.44
CA VAL A 264 20.40 -17.53 31.04
C VAL A 264 19.54 -16.34 30.60
N TRP A 265 18.75 -15.74 31.51
CA TRP A 265 17.90 -14.60 31.19
C TRP A 265 18.68 -13.34 30.84
N LEU A 266 19.92 -13.18 31.31
CA LEU A 266 20.76 -12.05 30.92
C LEU A 266 21.26 -12.17 29.48
N ARG A 267 21.26 -13.37 28.90
CA ARG A 267 21.51 -13.58 27.47
C ARG A 267 20.34 -13.11 26.60
N ALA A 268 19.12 -13.20 27.12
CA ALA A 268 17.93 -12.70 26.43
C ALA A 268 17.95 -11.18 26.17
N THR A 269 18.80 -10.44 26.89
CA THR A 269 19.00 -9.00 26.64
C THR A 269 19.53 -8.69 25.23
N ARG A 270 20.13 -9.69 24.58
CA ARG A 270 20.72 -9.59 23.24
C ARG A 270 19.72 -9.94 22.13
N MET A 271 18.51 -10.43 22.45
CA MET A 271 17.52 -10.86 21.44
C MET A 271 17.17 -9.74 20.44
N GLY A 272 16.91 -8.52 20.93
CA GLY A 272 16.65 -7.36 20.06
C GLY A 272 17.80 -7.05 19.10
N LEU A 273 19.04 -7.14 19.59
CA LEU A 273 20.23 -6.94 18.79
C LEU A 273 20.40 -8.04 17.74
N CYS A 274 20.28 -9.31 18.14
CA CYS A 274 20.36 -10.46 17.23
C CYS A 274 19.28 -10.39 16.14
N PHE A 275 18.05 -10.00 16.50
CA PHE A 275 16.97 -9.79 15.52
C PHE A 275 17.36 -8.74 14.50
N LEU A 276 17.85 -7.57 14.95
CA LEU A 276 18.22 -6.48 14.07
C LEU A 276 19.42 -6.83 13.19
N ILE A 277 20.39 -7.64 13.65
CA ILE A 277 21.50 -8.11 12.83
C ILE A 277 21.04 -9.13 11.77
N LEU A 278 20.17 -10.08 12.16
CA LEU A 278 19.66 -11.10 11.25
C LEU A 278 18.71 -10.53 10.20
N TYR A 279 17.92 -9.51 10.56
CA TYR A 279 16.93 -8.88 9.68
C TYR A 279 17.47 -8.49 8.29
N PRO A 280 18.50 -7.63 8.15
CA PRO A 280 18.99 -7.22 6.83
C PRO A 280 19.57 -8.39 6.03
N ILE A 281 20.19 -9.37 6.70
CA ILE A 281 20.78 -10.55 6.05
C ILE A 281 19.67 -11.42 5.45
N LEU A 282 18.69 -11.79 6.27
CA LEU A 282 17.57 -12.62 5.83
C LEU A 282 16.71 -11.90 4.79
N ARG A 283 16.45 -10.59 4.97
CA ARG A 283 15.70 -9.78 4.00
C ARG A 283 16.39 -9.74 2.64
N PHE A 284 17.71 -9.60 2.63
CA PHE A 284 18.49 -9.62 1.39
C PHE A 284 18.34 -10.96 0.67
N LEU A 285 18.51 -12.08 1.38
CA LEU A 285 18.33 -13.43 0.81
C LEU A 285 16.91 -13.63 0.29
N TYR A 286 15.91 -13.19 1.05
CA TYR A 286 14.51 -13.28 0.66
C TYR A 286 14.22 -12.54 -0.64
N LYS A 287 14.67 -11.29 -0.75
CA LYS A 287 14.52 -10.48 -1.97
C LYS A 287 15.22 -11.12 -3.17
N ALA A 288 16.41 -11.68 -2.97
CA ALA A 288 17.15 -12.33 -4.03
C ALA A 288 16.38 -13.55 -4.59
N MET A 289 15.70 -14.29 -3.72
CA MET A 289 14.92 -15.47 -4.11
C MET A 289 13.55 -15.14 -4.71
N TYR A 290 12.80 -14.24 -4.08
CA TYR A 290 11.37 -14.02 -4.40
C TYR A 290 11.09 -12.72 -5.14
N LYS A 291 12.09 -11.85 -5.34
CA LYS A 291 11.97 -10.53 -5.99
C LYS A 291 10.90 -9.61 -5.38
N ARG A 292 10.51 -9.87 -4.13
CA ARG A 292 9.53 -9.07 -3.35
C ARG A 292 10.00 -8.87 -1.91
N GLU A 293 9.35 -7.97 -1.19
CA GLU A 293 9.59 -7.76 0.24
C GLU A 293 8.94 -8.86 1.09
N PRO A 294 9.56 -9.29 2.19
CA PRO A 294 8.92 -10.17 3.15
C PRO A 294 7.93 -9.38 4.04
N GLU A 295 6.87 -10.07 4.45
CA GLU A 295 5.85 -9.56 5.38
C GLU A 295 5.88 -10.38 6.68
N LEU A 296 6.06 -9.74 7.85
CA LEU A 296 5.87 -10.44 9.12
C LEU A 296 4.42 -10.31 9.58
N ASP A 297 3.52 -11.01 8.90
CA ASP A 297 2.12 -11.14 9.33
C ASP A 297 1.73 -12.62 9.48
N LYS A 298 1.01 -12.90 10.58
CA LYS A 298 0.32 -14.17 10.81
C LYS A 298 -0.68 -14.48 9.68
N HIS A 299 -1.22 -13.45 9.03
CA HIS A 299 -2.17 -13.54 7.93
C HIS A 299 -1.55 -13.45 6.53
N SER A 300 -0.23 -13.52 6.41
CA SER A 300 0.42 -13.55 5.09
C SER A 300 -0.16 -14.66 4.19
N GLU A 301 -0.49 -14.29 2.97
CA GLU A 301 -1.03 -15.21 1.95
C GLU A 301 0.02 -16.25 1.55
N HIS A 302 1.29 -15.85 1.56
CA HIS A 302 2.39 -16.69 1.11
C HIS A 302 3.07 -17.44 2.25
N PHE A 303 3.24 -18.75 2.09
CA PHE A 303 3.96 -19.60 3.05
C PHE A 303 5.41 -19.15 3.30
N ALA A 304 6.08 -18.61 2.28
CA ALA A 304 7.46 -18.14 2.38
C ALA A 304 7.63 -17.02 3.44
N ASP A 305 6.63 -16.15 3.60
CA ASP A 305 6.65 -15.06 4.59
C ASP A 305 6.55 -15.60 6.01
N LYS A 306 5.77 -16.67 6.21
CA LYS A 306 5.64 -17.38 7.50
C LYS A 306 6.96 -18.04 7.88
N VAL A 307 7.61 -18.70 6.93
CA VAL A 307 8.93 -19.33 7.13
C VAL A 307 9.98 -18.26 7.46
N TYR A 308 10.02 -17.16 6.70
CA TYR A 308 10.90 -16.04 6.97
C TYR A 308 10.73 -15.50 8.39
N SER A 309 9.48 -15.24 8.79
CA SER A 309 9.11 -14.73 10.12
C SER A 309 9.55 -15.69 11.23
N LEU A 310 9.36 -16.99 11.03
CA LEU A 310 9.77 -18.02 11.98
C LEU A 310 11.30 -18.08 12.11
N ILE A 311 12.02 -18.07 10.98
CA ILE A 311 13.48 -18.14 10.96
C ILE A 311 14.09 -16.92 11.67
N ILE A 312 13.61 -15.71 11.41
CA ILE A 312 14.17 -14.51 12.04
C ILE A 312 13.89 -14.49 13.55
N MET A 313 12.69 -14.88 14.00
CA MET A 313 12.35 -14.93 15.42
C MET A 313 13.14 -16.01 16.16
N MET A 314 13.10 -17.25 15.68
CA MET A 314 13.83 -18.36 16.31
C MET A 314 15.33 -18.16 16.21
N GLY A 315 15.81 -17.64 15.08
CA GLY A 315 17.21 -17.32 14.85
C GLY A 315 17.71 -16.26 15.83
N ALA A 316 16.92 -15.20 16.09
CA ALA A 316 17.28 -14.18 17.07
C ALA A 316 17.36 -14.74 18.50
N VAL A 317 16.40 -15.58 18.88
CA VAL A 317 16.39 -16.26 20.18
C VAL A 317 17.61 -17.18 20.31
N ALA A 318 17.83 -18.08 19.35
CA ALA A 318 18.94 -19.01 19.36
C ALA A 318 20.30 -18.30 19.37
N ALA A 319 20.49 -17.30 18.51
CA ALA A 319 21.72 -16.50 18.46
C ALA A 319 21.98 -15.78 19.79
N SER A 320 20.93 -15.25 20.44
CA SER A 320 21.08 -14.58 21.73
C SER A 320 21.53 -15.54 22.84
N LEU A 321 21.17 -16.82 22.78
CA LEU A 321 21.57 -17.82 23.77
C LEU A 321 23.00 -18.32 23.57
N LEU A 322 23.52 -18.25 22.34
CA LEU A 322 24.87 -18.70 21.96
C LEU A 322 25.96 -17.67 22.27
N ILE A 323 25.64 -16.38 22.13
CA ILE A 323 26.56 -15.27 22.40
C ILE A 323 26.43 -14.89 23.86
#